data_AF-A0A978T642-F1
#
_entry.id   AF-A0A978T642-F1
#
_cell.length_a   1.000
_cell.length_b   1.000
_cell.length_c   1.000
_cell.angle_alpha   90.00
_cell.angle_beta   90.00
_cell.angle_gamma   90.00
#
_symmetry.space_group_name_H-M   'P 1'
#
loop_
_entity.id
_entity.type
_entity.pdbx_description
1 polymer ?
#
loop_
_entity_poly.entity_id
_entity_poly.type
_entity_poly.pdbx_seq_one_letter_code
_entity_poly.pdbx_strand_id
1 'polypeptide(L)'
;MLPSKCPVCGSLLIPGKTKCTVCHWDLTAYSLSKPKDILRKAETWARIALSKLNKYKLEMRQLKQKMAEYNHELLERIARLEDRVKNLEERIQLLENEKENSEIKTQNIYHSEFIEIETDTETTEVVAISSQSPQKNSAESRAKPVSINPYEQQLIDCYNQNPTSLQQYSCSVNLTKSTLENIYLNPGAEIIFEPSKFEEYLVVELPNSEFRLLPHWELKINTNMKAIMHIFHIQGDPKNNRKFRIIKTAKVVPHEQEKWRLVEKGILQFQ
;
A
#
# COMPACT_ATOMS: atom_id res chain seq x y z
N MET A 1 43.91 -31.72 -16.80
CA MET A 1 42.43 -31.70 -16.84
C MET A 1 41.94 -30.68 -15.82
N LEU A 2 41.10 -29.72 -16.22
CA LEU A 2 40.49 -28.78 -15.27
C LEU A 2 39.47 -29.54 -14.40
N PRO A 3 39.42 -29.30 -13.08
CA PRO A 3 38.44 -29.94 -12.20
C PRO A 3 37.02 -29.56 -12.64
N SER A 4 36.08 -30.51 -12.63
CA SER A 4 34.67 -30.27 -13.00
C SER A 4 33.88 -29.51 -11.93
N LYS A 5 34.45 -29.35 -10.72
CA LYS A 5 33.84 -28.69 -9.57
C LYS A 5 34.76 -27.62 -8.99
N CYS A 6 34.16 -26.57 -8.43
CA CYS A 6 34.88 -25.52 -7.73
C CYS A 6 35.54 -26.10 -6.46
N PRO A 7 36.84 -25.86 -6.24
CA PRO A 7 37.55 -26.38 -5.07
C PRO A 7 37.11 -25.73 -3.75
N VAL A 8 36.38 -24.60 -3.81
CA VAL A 8 35.95 -23.85 -2.63
C VAL A 8 34.52 -24.21 -2.22
N CYS A 9 33.59 -24.24 -3.18
CA CYS A 9 32.17 -24.45 -2.88
C CYS A 9 31.57 -25.71 -3.50
N GLY A 10 32.36 -26.51 -4.23
CA GLY A 10 31.91 -27.74 -4.87
C GLY A 10 30.97 -27.57 -6.07
N SER A 11 30.59 -26.33 -6.43
CA SER A 11 29.68 -26.05 -7.54
C SER A 11 30.30 -26.42 -8.89
N LEU A 12 29.48 -26.89 -9.84
CA LEU A 12 29.94 -27.24 -11.19
C LEU A 12 30.53 -26.02 -11.90
N LEU A 13 31.71 -26.20 -12.49
CA LEU A 13 32.39 -25.14 -13.22
C LEU A 13 31.90 -25.07 -14.66
N ILE A 14 31.52 -23.88 -15.09
CA ILE A 14 31.17 -23.61 -16.49
C ILE A 14 32.49 -23.46 -17.28
N PRO A 15 32.71 -24.22 -18.36
CA PRO A 15 33.91 -24.12 -19.17
C PRO A 15 34.14 -22.68 -19.67
N GLY A 16 35.39 -22.21 -19.63
CA GLY A 16 35.77 -20.88 -20.11
C GLY A 16 35.54 -19.70 -19.15
N LYS A 17 34.99 -19.93 -17.93
CA LYS A 17 34.87 -18.89 -16.90
C LYS A 17 36.13 -18.82 -16.04
N THR A 18 36.61 -17.61 -15.78
CA THR A 18 37.77 -17.35 -14.90
C THR A 18 37.43 -17.32 -13.42
N LYS A 19 36.14 -17.21 -13.06
CA LYS A 19 35.67 -17.20 -11.66
C LYS A 19 34.47 -18.12 -11.45
N CYS A 20 34.34 -18.69 -10.26
CA CYS A 20 33.16 -19.43 -9.86
C CYS A 20 31.93 -18.51 -9.83
N THR A 21 30.79 -18.98 -10.33
CA THR A 21 29.53 -18.19 -10.33
C THR A 21 28.88 -18.08 -8.96
N VAL A 22 29.19 -19.03 -8.06
CA VAL A 22 28.57 -19.10 -6.72
C VAL A 22 29.42 -18.37 -5.69
N CYS A 23 30.71 -18.70 -5.59
CA CYS A 23 31.61 -18.11 -4.58
C CYS A 23 32.56 -17.04 -5.13
N HIS A 24 32.51 -16.76 -6.44
CA HIS A 24 33.39 -15.79 -7.12
C HIS A 24 34.89 -16.06 -7.01
N TRP A 25 35.28 -17.26 -6.58
CA TRP A 25 36.67 -17.69 -6.50
C TRP A 25 37.35 -17.69 -7.86
N ASP A 26 38.58 -17.17 -7.93
CA ASP A 26 39.36 -17.12 -9.16
C ASP A 26 39.97 -18.50 -9.48
N LEU A 27 39.51 -19.07 -10.59
CA LEU A 27 39.87 -20.40 -11.06
C LEU A 27 41.17 -20.39 -11.87
N THR A 28 41.61 -19.22 -12.35
CA THR A 28 42.85 -19.07 -13.11
C THR A 28 44.08 -19.23 -12.23
N ALA A 29 43.95 -18.97 -10.92
CA ALA A 29 45.03 -19.14 -9.96
C ALA A 29 45.42 -20.62 -9.72
N TYR A 30 44.59 -21.58 -10.13
CA TYR A 30 44.82 -23.01 -9.84
C TYR A 30 45.84 -23.66 -10.79
N SER A 31 46.13 -23.08 -11.95
CA SER A 31 47.03 -23.71 -12.94
C SER A 31 48.53 -23.51 -12.65
N LEU A 32 48.90 -22.60 -11.75
CA LEU A 32 50.30 -22.18 -11.54
C LEU A 32 50.75 -22.07 -10.07
N SER A 33 49.86 -22.30 -9.10
CA SER A 33 50.16 -22.08 -7.67
C SER A 33 50.51 -23.39 -6.95
N LYS A 34 51.54 -23.37 -6.08
CA LYS A 34 51.80 -24.50 -5.17
C LYS A 34 50.61 -24.65 -4.19
N PRO A 35 50.28 -25.88 -3.73
CA PRO A 35 49.16 -26.09 -2.80
C PRO A 35 49.17 -25.19 -1.56
N LYS A 36 50.36 -24.86 -1.03
CA LYS A 36 50.52 -23.94 0.11
C LYS A 36 50.03 -22.52 -0.16
N ASP A 37 50.20 -22.01 -1.38
CA ASP A 37 49.78 -20.66 -1.76
C ASP A 37 48.25 -20.57 -1.90
N ILE A 38 47.63 -21.66 -2.35
CA ILE A 38 46.17 -21.79 -2.44
C ILE A 38 45.55 -21.76 -1.04
N LEU A 39 46.10 -22.53 -0.10
CA LEU A 39 45.65 -22.54 1.31
C LEU A 39 45.76 -21.15 1.94
N ARG A 40 46.90 -20.46 1.75
CA ARG A 40 47.10 -19.11 2.30
C ARG A 40 46.11 -18.09 1.73
N LYS A 41 45.80 -18.17 0.43
CA LYS A 41 44.75 -17.35 -0.20
C LYS A 41 43.37 -17.67 0.36
N ALA A 42 43.05 -18.95 0.55
CA ALA A 42 41.77 -19.39 1.09
C ALA A 42 41.57 -18.89 2.54
N GLU A 43 42.58 -19.01 3.39
CA GLU A 43 42.55 -18.46 4.76
C GLU A 43 42.36 -16.94 4.78
N THR A 44 43.06 -16.23 3.89
CA THR A 44 42.95 -14.76 3.79
C THR A 44 41.53 -14.36 3.38
N TRP A 45 40.98 -15.07 2.40
CA TRP A 45 39.60 -14.86 1.97
C TRP A 45 38.60 -15.17 3.09
N ALA A 46 38.78 -16.28 3.82
CA ALA A 46 37.94 -16.65 4.96
C ALA A 46 37.96 -15.57 6.06
N ARG A 47 39.13 -15.01 6.39
CA ARG A 47 39.24 -13.89 7.35
C ARG A 47 38.50 -12.64 6.88
N ILE A 48 38.65 -12.28 5.60
CA ILE A 48 37.94 -11.12 5.03
C ILE A 48 36.42 -11.35 5.05
N ALA A 49 35.97 -12.55 4.66
CA ALA A 49 34.56 -12.92 4.66
C ALA A 49 33.96 -12.87 6.08
N LEU A 50 34.67 -13.40 7.08
CA LEU A 50 34.25 -13.37 8.48
C LEU A 50 34.18 -11.93 9.03
N SER A 51 35.19 -11.11 8.72
CA SER A 51 35.19 -9.69 9.09
C SER A 51 33.99 -8.94 8.51
N LYS A 52 33.71 -9.15 7.22
CA LYS A 52 32.52 -8.58 6.56
C LYS A 52 31.24 -9.06 7.23
N LEU A 53 31.10 -10.36 7.49
CA LEU A 53 29.92 -10.92 8.16
C LEU A 53 29.70 -10.29 9.54
N ASN A 54 30.76 -10.11 10.33
CA ASN A 54 30.67 -9.48 11.63
C ASN A 54 30.26 -8.01 11.54
N LYS A 55 30.78 -7.28 10.53
CA LYS A 55 30.37 -5.90 10.24
C LYS A 55 28.88 -5.84 9.89
N TYR A 56 28.39 -6.69 8.99
CA TYR A 56 26.96 -6.76 8.65
C TYR A 56 26.09 -7.09 9.87
N LYS A 57 26.53 -8.02 10.74
CA LYS A 57 25.82 -8.35 11.98
C LYS A 57 25.78 -7.18 12.97
N LEU A 58 26.79 -6.32 12.98
CA LEU A 58 26.82 -5.12 13.81
C LEU A 58 25.86 -4.06 13.26
N GLU A 59 25.92 -3.78 11.96
CA GLU A 59 25.03 -2.84 11.27
C GLU A 59 23.55 -3.25 11.43
N MET A 60 23.24 -4.55 11.30
CA MET A 60 21.89 -5.05 11.55
C MET A 60 21.42 -4.85 12.99
N ARG A 61 22.30 -5.01 13.98
CA ARG A 61 21.95 -4.74 15.38
C ARG A 61 21.67 -3.26 15.60
N GLN A 62 22.51 -2.38 15.04
CA GLN A 62 22.31 -0.93 15.12
C GLN A 62 21.01 -0.50 14.42
N LEU A 63 20.69 -1.08 13.26
CA LEU A 63 19.46 -0.77 12.54
C LEU A 63 18.22 -1.21 13.33
N LYS A 64 18.24 -2.42 13.91
CA LYS A 64 17.16 -2.90 14.79
C LYS A 64 16.96 -1.98 16.00
N GLN A 65 18.06 -1.52 16.61
CA GLN A 65 17.98 -0.60 17.74
C GLN A 65 17.35 0.74 17.32
N LYS A 66 17.81 1.35 16.22
CA LYS A 66 17.24 2.60 15.70
C LYS A 66 15.76 2.46 15.34
N MET A 67 15.37 1.32 14.78
CA MET A 67 13.97 1.04 14.45
C MET A 67 13.11 0.92 15.73
N ALA A 68 13.63 0.29 16.78
CA ALA A 68 12.95 0.23 18.07
C ALA A 68 12.80 1.62 18.71
N GLU A 69 13.86 2.45 18.66
CA GLU A 69 13.83 3.84 19.13
C GLU A 69 12.80 4.67 18.37
N TYR A 70 12.79 4.59 17.04
CA TYR A 70 11.82 5.28 16.19
C TYR A 70 10.37 4.82 16.45
N ASN A 71 10.15 3.51 16.60
CA ASN A 71 8.83 2.97 16.92
C ASN A 71 8.35 3.46 18.29
N HIS A 72 9.24 3.55 19.27
CA HIS A 72 8.91 4.09 20.59
C HIS A 72 8.50 5.57 20.51
N GLU A 73 9.27 6.40 19.79
CA GLU A 73 8.95 7.81 19.57
C GLU A 73 7.60 7.99 18.84
N LEU A 74 7.34 7.15 17.84
CA LEU A 74 6.08 7.18 17.08
C LEU A 74 4.88 6.84 17.98
N LEU A 75 5.01 5.81 18.82
CA LEU A 75 3.96 5.43 19.76
C LEU A 75 3.66 6.53 20.78
N GLU A 76 4.70 7.19 21.32
CA GLU A 76 4.48 8.36 22.19
C GLU A 76 3.77 9.51 21.45
N ARG A 77 4.13 9.75 20.19
CA ARG A 77 3.51 10.82 19.41
C ARG A 77 2.06 10.52 19.09
N ILE A 78 1.72 9.25 18.83
CA ILE A 78 0.34 8.79 18.66
C ILE A 78 -0.45 9.04 19.95
N ALA A 79 0.06 8.59 21.11
CA ALA A 79 -0.61 8.81 22.39
C ALA A 79 -0.87 10.30 22.67
N ARG A 80 0.13 11.17 22.42
CA ARG A 80 -0.04 12.63 22.57
C ARG A 80 -1.09 13.22 21.62
N LEU A 81 -1.25 12.66 20.42
CA LEU A 81 -2.26 13.11 19.47
C LEU A 81 -3.66 12.61 19.85
N GLU A 82 -3.77 11.37 20.33
CA GLU A 82 -5.02 10.81 20.84
C GLU A 82 -5.58 11.64 22.00
N ASP A 83 -4.72 12.02 22.96
CA ASP A 83 -5.11 12.90 24.07
C ASP A 83 -5.60 14.28 23.57
N ARG A 84 -4.95 14.84 22.55
CA ARG A 84 -5.37 16.11 21.95
C ARG A 84 -6.70 16.00 21.21
N VAL A 85 -6.91 14.91 20.48
CA VAL A 85 -8.18 14.65 19.79
C VAL A 85 -9.31 14.55 20.80
N LYS A 86 -9.12 13.75 21.86
CA LYS A 86 -10.10 13.62 22.95
C LYS A 86 -10.43 14.97 23.60
N ASN A 87 -9.42 15.79 23.89
CA ASN A 87 -9.65 17.11 24.47
C ASN A 87 -10.44 18.04 23.53
N LEU A 88 -10.18 17.96 22.21
CA LEU A 88 -10.92 18.74 21.21
C LEU A 88 -12.37 18.25 21.08
N GLU A 89 -12.61 16.94 21.14
CA GLU A 89 -13.96 16.35 21.14
C GLU A 89 -14.77 16.82 22.35
N GLU A 90 -14.20 16.78 23.56
CA GLU A 90 -14.83 17.29 24.77
C GLU A 90 -15.20 18.77 24.65
N ARG A 91 -14.32 19.57 24.03
CA ARG A 91 -14.54 21.01 23.83
C ARG A 91 -15.58 21.31 22.75
N ILE A 92 -15.65 20.51 21.68
CA ILE A 92 -16.70 20.61 20.67
C ILE A 92 -18.06 20.32 21.31
N GLN A 93 -18.15 19.26 22.11
CA GLN A 93 -19.39 18.87 22.77
C GLN A 93 -19.89 19.95 23.75
N LEU A 94 -18.98 20.60 24.49
CA LEU A 94 -19.32 21.73 25.34
C LEU A 94 -19.91 22.91 24.53
N LEU A 95 -19.28 23.26 23.40
CA LEU A 95 -19.76 24.34 22.53
C LEU A 95 -21.10 24.03 21.88
N GLU A 96 -21.35 22.77 21.52
CA GLU A 96 -22.65 22.31 21.00
C GLU A 96 -23.76 22.47 22.04
N ASN A 97 -23.50 22.07 23.29
CA ASN A 97 -24.44 22.26 24.40
C ASN A 97 -24.70 23.75 24.71
N GLU A 98 -23.67 24.60 24.65
CA GLU A 98 -23.80 26.06 24.82
C GLU A 98 -24.64 26.69 23.69
N LYS A 99 -24.45 26.22 22.46
CA LYS A 99 -25.23 26.66 21.30
C LYS A 99 -26.70 26.29 21.46
N GLU A 100 -27.02 25.04 21.82
CA GLU A 100 -28.39 24.58 22.02
C GLU A 100 -29.10 25.36 23.14
N ASN A 101 -28.42 25.58 24.27
CA ASN A 101 -28.95 26.40 25.36
C ASN A 101 -29.21 27.86 24.94
N SER A 102 -28.37 28.41 24.04
CA SER A 102 -28.54 29.76 23.51
C SER A 102 -29.74 29.85 22.55
N GLU A 103 -29.95 28.83 21.71
CA GLU A 103 -31.09 28.73 20.79
C GLU A 103 -32.43 28.59 21.55
N ILE A 104 -32.46 27.82 22.63
CA ILE A 104 -33.65 27.69 23.50
C ILE A 104 -33.96 29.04 24.18
N LYS A 105 -32.94 29.78 24.62
CA LYS A 105 -33.13 31.13 25.19
C LYS A 105 -33.71 32.11 24.18
N THR A 106 -33.23 32.13 22.94
CA THR A 106 -33.80 33.01 21.91
C THR A 106 -35.24 32.63 21.56
N GLN A 107 -35.57 31.34 21.42
CA GLN A 107 -36.95 30.92 21.17
C GLN A 107 -37.92 31.30 22.30
N ASN A 108 -37.51 31.18 23.56
CA ASN A 108 -38.33 31.60 24.70
C ASN A 108 -38.53 33.12 24.79
N ILE A 109 -37.57 33.92 24.32
CA ILE A 109 -37.71 35.38 24.23
C ILE A 109 -38.75 35.74 23.15
N TYR A 110 -38.64 35.14 21.96
CA TYR A 110 -39.61 35.34 20.86
C TYR A 110 -41.02 34.85 21.19
N HIS A 111 -41.18 33.83 22.05
CA HIS A 111 -42.50 33.36 22.47
C HIS A 111 -43.13 34.25 23.55
N SER A 112 -42.34 34.96 24.36
CA SER A 112 -42.87 35.92 25.35
C SER A 112 -43.28 37.26 24.73
N GLU A 113 -42.69 37.68 23.60
CA GLU A 113 -43.05 38.92 22.89
C GLU A 113 -44.31 38.79 22.00
N PHE A 114 -44.83 37.58 21.77
CA PHE A 114 -46.01 37.35 20.92
C PHE A 114 -47.33 37.10 21.68
N ILE A 115 -47.34 37.10 23.01
CA ILE A 115 -48.58 36.86 23.80
C ILE A 115 -49.34 38.16 24.13
N GLU A 116 -48.80 39.35 23.84
CA GLU A 116 -49.45 40.63 24.18
C GLU A 116 -50.23 41.32 23.05
N ILE A 117 -50.39 40.72 21.87
CA ILE A 117 -51.19 41.33 20.79
C ILE A 117 -52.06 40.28 20.10
N GLU A 118 -53.25 40.03 20.61
CA GLU A 118 -54.42 39.68 19.78
C GLU A 118 -55.72 39.92 20.58
N THR A 119 -56.17 41.18 20.56
CA THR A 119 -57.57 41.56 20.67
C THR A 119 -58.21 41.50 19.28
N ASP A 120 -59.37 40.87 19.20
CA ASP A 120 -60.47 41.07 18.25
C ASP A 120 -60.12 41.41 16.79
N THR A 121 -60.44 40.52 15.84
CA THR A 121 -61.25 40.90 14.66
C THR A 121 -61.75 39.71 13.83
N GLU A 122 -62.97 39.94 13.35
CA GLU A 122 -63.84 39.14 12.50
C GLU A 122 -63.33 38.84 11.07
N THR A 123 -63.74 37.66 10.59
CA THR A 123 -64.22 37.31 9.24
C THR A 123 -63.52 37.87 8.00
N THR A 124 -62.94 37.00 7.15
CA THR A 124 -63.23 36.95 5.69
C THR A 124 -62.81 35.60 5.08
N GLU A 125 -63.69 35.04 4.23
CA GLU A 125 -63.41 34.05 3.18
C GLU A 125 -62.26 34.53 2.26
N VAL A 126 -61.52 33.77 1.45
CA VAL A 126 -61.93 32.94 0.31
C VAL A 126 -60.68 32.23 -0.32
N VAL A 127 -60.94 31.14 -1.04
CA VAL A 127 -60.21 30.57 -2.21
C VAL A 127 -59.02 29.60 -2.00
N ALA A 128 -59.19 28.48 -2.72
CA ALA A 128 -58.42 27.25 -2.82
C ALA A 128 -57.20 27.30 -3.78
N ILE A 129 -56.60 26.10 -3.97
CA ILE A 129 -55.79 25.57 -5.10
C ILE A 129 -54.38 25.20 -4.61
N SER A 130 -54.13 23.92 -4.28
CA SER A 130 -53.77 22.81 -5.20
C SER A 130 -52.42 23.01 -5.90
N SER A 131 -51.50 22.06 -5.67
CA SER A 131 -50.59 21.41 -6.64
C SER A 131 -49.34 20.93 -5.89
N GLN A 132 -49.23 19.64 -5.60
CA GLN A 132 -48.56 18.66 -6.46
C GLN A 132 -47.04 18.83 -6.53
N SER A 133 -46.39 17.86 -5.89
CA SER A 133 -45.03 17.38 -6.13
C SER A 133 -44.76 17.15 -7.61
N PRO A 134 -43.51 17.35 -8.05
CA PRO A 134 -42.97 16.58 -9.16
C PRO A 134 -41.84 15.67 -8.68
N GLN A 135 -42.14 14.37 -8.62
CA GLN A 135 -41.14 13.32 -8.81
C GLN A 135 -40.51 13.49 -10.19
N LYS A 136 -39.18 13.53 -10.26
CA LYS A 136 -38.45 13.32 -11.51
C LYS A 136 -37.54 12.11 -11.35
N ASN A 137 -38.01 11.01 -11.91
CA ASN A 137 -37.23 9.82 -12.21
C ASN A 137 -36.10 10.21 -13.18
N SER A 138 -34.86 9.93 -12.82
CA SER A 138 -33.81 9.68 -13.79
C SER A 138 -33.12 8.38 -13.37
N ALA A 139 -33.36 7.34 -14.16
CA ALA A 139 -32.72 6.05 -14.06
C ALA A 139 -31.29 6.21 -14.59
N GLU A 140 -30.33 6.27 -13.68
CA GLU A 140 -28.91 6.15 -13.99
C GLU A 140 -28.36 4.99 -13.17
N SER A 141 -27.68 4.09 -13.88
CA SER A 141 -27.42 2.71 -13.45
C SER A 141 -26.78 2.65 -12.06
N ARG A 142 -27.48 1.99 -11.13
CA ARG A 142 -26.92 1.55 -9.84
C ARG A 142 -25.73 0.62 -10.08
N ALA A 143 -24.55 1.20 -10.22
CA ALA A 143 -23.34 0.54 -9.76
C ALA A 143 -23.55 0.31 -8.26
N LYS A 144 -23.53 -0.95 -7.83
CA LYS A 144 -23.55 -1.28 -6.41
C LYS A 144 -22.43 -0.47 -5.75
N PRO A 145 -22.70 0.29 -4.66
CA PRO A 145 -21.64 1.02 -3.97
C PRO A 145 -20.59 0.00 -3.58
N VAL A 146 -19.38 0.16 -4.13
CA VAL A 146 -18.24 -0.66 -3.76
C VAL A 146 -18.02 -0.39 -2.28
N SER A 147 -18.29 -1.39 -1.45
CA SER A 147 -18.01 -1.33 -0.02
C SER A 147 -16.49 -1.28 0.14
N ILE A 148 -15.96 -0.09 0.39
CA ILE A 148 -14.54 0.16 0.67
C ILE A 148 -14.43 0.40 2.18
N ASN A 149 -13.49 -0.29 2.82
CA ASN A 149 -13.18 -0.09 4.24
C ASN A 149 -12.58 1.33 4.44
N PRO A 150 -12.93 2.06 5.51
CA PRO A 150 -12.33 3.37 5.80
C PRO A 150 -10.80 3.42 5.75
N TYR A 151 -10.09 2.37 6.19
CA TYR A 151 -8.62 2.31 6.09
C TYR A 151 -8.13 2.20 4.64
N GLU A 152 -8.85 1.44 3.81
CA GLU A 152 -8.55 1.34 2.39
C GLU A 152 -8.82 2.67 1.68
N GLN A 153 -9.90 3.37 2.06
CA GLN A 153 -10.20 4.69 1.51
C GLN A 153 -9.09 5.70 1.81
N GLN A 154 -8.61 5.76 3.06
CA GLN A 154 -7.48 6.62 3.43
C GLN A 154 -6.22 6.30 2.62
N LEU A 155 -5.92 5.00 2.43
CA LEU A 155 -4.79 4.56 1.62
C LEU A 155 -4.92 5.03 0.15
N ILE A 156 -6.12 4.91 -0.42
CA ILE A 156 -6.43 5.36 -1.79
C ILE A 156 -6.26 6.87 -1.91
N ASP A 157 -6.77 7.63 -0.93
CA ASP A 157 -6.68 9.09 -0.92
C ASP A 157 -5.22 9.55 -0.83
N CYS A 158 -4.43 8.95 0.08
CA CYS A 158 -3.00 9.22 0.19
C CYS A 158 -2.25 8.88 -1.10
N TYR A 159 -2.52 7.72 -1.70
CA TYR A 159 -1.87 7.31 -2.94
C TYR A 159 -2.20 8.27 -4.09
N ASN A 160 -3.48 8.60 -4.30
CA ASN A 160 -3.91 9.45 -5.41
C ASN A 160 -3.44 10.91 -5.26
N GLN A 161 -3.21 11.39 -4.02
CA GLN A 161 -2.65 12.72 -3.77
C GLN A 161 -1.13 12.76 -3.93
N ASN A 162 -0.42 11.79 -3.33
CA ASN A 162 1.03 11.70 -3.41
C ASN A 162 1.51 10.24 -3.32
N PRO A 163 1.69 9.55 -4.46
CA PRO A 163 2.06 8.13 -4.49
C PRO A 163 3.40 7.82 -3.79
N THR A 164 4.34 8.76 -3.80
CA THR A 164 5.68 8.56 -3.23
C THR A 164 5.67 8.48 -1.71
N SER A 165 4.64 9.04 -1.05
CA SER A 165 4.53 9.04 0.42
C SER A 165 4.41 7.64 1.03
N LEU A 166 3.92 6.68 0.25
CA LEU A 166 3.65 5.31 0.70
C LEU A 166 4.84 4.36 0.51
N GLN A 167 5.87 4.75 -0.27
CA GLN A 167 7.02 3.88 -0.56
C GLN A 167 7.72 3.41 0.72
N GLN A 168 7.89 4.31 1.70
CA GLN A 168 8.56 4.01 2.98
C GLN A 168 7.80 3.03 3.89
N TYR A 169 6.49 2.83 3.65
CA TYR A 169 5.61 1.94 4.42
C TYR A 169 5.18 0.72 3.61
N SER A 170 5.85 0.46 2.50
CA SER A 170 5.47 -0.58 1.55
C SER A 170 6.61 -1.56 1.29
N CYS A 171 6.24 -2.78 0.90
CA CYS A 171 7.18 -3.75 0.35
C CYS A 171 7.07 -3.74 -1.18
N SER A 172 8.19 -3.50 -1.87
CA SER A 172 8.25 -3.59 -3.33
C SER A 172 8.21 -5.04 -3.77
N VAL A 173 7.23 -5.37 -4.62
CA VAL A 173 7.00 -6.73 -5.11
C VAL A 173 6.85 -6.76 -6.62
N ASN A 174 7.11 -7.92 -7.19
CA ASN A 174 6.82 -8.19 -8.60
C ASN A 174 6.20 -9.59 -8.74
N LEU A 175 5.54 -9.83 -9.87
CA LEU A 175 5.02 -11.15 -10.22
C LEU A 175 6.16 -12.16 -10.31
N THR A 176 5.95 -13.35 -9.75
CA THR A 176 6.93 -14.44 -9.91
C THR A 176 7.06 -14.84 -11.39
N LYS A 177 8.22 -15.36 -11.79
CA LYS A 177 8.42 -15.88 -13.15
C LYS A 177 7.36 -16.91 -13.55
N SER A 178 7.03 -17.81 -12.64
CA SER A 178 5.96 -18.80 -12.85
C SER A 178 4.59 -18.15 -13.06
N THR A 179 4.27 -17.07 -12.34
CA THR A 179 3.02 -16.33 -12.55
C THR A 179 2.99 -15.71 -13.94
N LEU A 180 4.09 -15.08 -14.38
CA LEU A 180 4.19 -14.45 -15.69
C LEU A 180 4.06 -15.44 -16.84
N GLU A 181 4.69 -16.61 -16.73
CA GLU A 181 4.59 -17.68 -17.72
C GLU A 181 3.17 -18.27 -17.77
N ASN A 182 2.55 -18.49 -16.61
CA ASN A 182 1.23 -19.11 -16.50
C ASN A 182 0.08 -18.17 -16.82
N ILE A 183 0.22 -16.86 -16.64
CA ILE A 183 -0.83 -15.87 -16.94
C ILE A 183 -1.33 -15.97 -18.39
N TYR A 184 -0.45 -16.35 -19.32
CA TYR A 184 -0.79 -16.50 -20.74
C TYR A 184 -1.44 -17.84 -21.07
N LEU A 185 -1.16 -18.87 -20.28
CA LEU A 185 -1.53 -20.25 -20.58
C LEU A 185 -2.74 -20.72 -19.78
N ASN A 186 -2.93 -20.18 -18.57
CA ASN A 186 -3.92 -20.64 -17.59
C ASN A 186 -4.60 -19.44 -16.91
N PRO A 187 -5.73 -18.93 -17.43
CA PRO A 187 -6.41 -17.75 -16.88
C PRO A 187 -6.98 -17.91 -15.46
N GLY A 188 -6.94 -19.12 -14.89
CA GLY A 188 -7.28 -19.41 -13.49
C GLY A 188 -6.08 -19.72 -12.59
N ALA A 189 -4.85 -19.58 -13.08
CA ALA A 189 -3.65 -19.80 -12.27
C ALA A 189 -3.55 -18.76 -11.14
N GLU A 190 -3.03 -19.19 -10.00
CA GLU A 190 -2.80 -18.29 -8.88
C GLU A 190 -1.79 -17.20 -9.24
N ILE A 191 -2.11 -15.96 -8.87
CA ILE A 191 -1.24 -14.81 -9.10
C ILE A 191 -0.42 -14.58 -7.84
N ILE A 192 0.86 -14.94 -7.92
CA ILE A 192 1.80 -14.85 -6.82
C ILE A 192 2.82 -13.73 -7.08
N PHE A 193 3.09 -12.97 -6.04
CA PHE A 193 4.07 -11.89 -5.97
C PHE A 193 5.23 -12.29 -5.04
N GLU A 194 6.43 -11.83 -5.37
CA GLU A 194 7.64 -12.01 -4.56
C GLU A 194 8.37 -10.66 -4.36
N PRO A 195 9.16 -10.53 -3.28
CA PRO A 195 9.94 -9.32 -3.03
C PRO A 195 10.87 -9.04 -4.20
N SER A 196 10.90 -7.80 -4.67
CA SER A 196 11.69 -7.41 -5.84
C SER A 196 12.32 -6.04 -5.64
N LYS A 197 13.51 -5.87 -6.24
CA LYS A 197 14.15 -4.55 -6.36
C LYS A 197 13.52 -3.69 -7.46
N PHE A 198 12.68 -4.30 -8.29
CA PHE A 198 11.93 -3.60 -9.33
C PHE A 198 10.55 -3.24 -8.76
N GLU A 199 10.29 -1.93 -8.65
CA GLU A 199 9.09 -1.36 -8.06
C GLU A 199 7.96 -1.35 -9.09
N GLU A 200 7.44 -2.51 -9.48
CA GLU A 200 6.23 -2.55 -10.33
C GLU A 200 4.95 -2.49 -9.49
N TYR A 201 4.97 -3.11 -8.32
CA TYR A 201 3.85 -3.11 -7.37
C TYR A 201 4.37 -2.93 -5.95
N LEU A 202 3.48 -2.45 -5.09
CA LEU A 202 3.73 -2.16 -3.68
C LEU A 202 2.69 -2.92 -2.84
N VAL A 203 3.15 -3.66 -1.83
CA VAL A 203 2.29 -4.25 -0.81
C VAL A 203 2.33 -3.38 0.45
N VAL A 204 1.16 -2.98 0.94
CA VAL A 204 0.99 -2.19 2.16
C VAL A 204 0.14 -2.97 3.15
N GLU A 205 0.61 -3.07 4.39
CA GLU A 205 -0.17 -3.62 5.50
C GLU A 205 -1.04 -2.51 6.12
N LEU A 206 -2.33 -2.76 6.22
CA LEU A 206 -3.28 -1.88 6.88
C LEU A 206 -3.34 -2.17 8.40
N PRO A 207 -3.81 -1.22 9.23
CA PRO A 207 -3.92 -1.40 10.68
C PRO A 207 -4.78 -2.60 11.12
N ASN A 208 -5.68 -3.08 10.27
CA ASN A 208 -6.50 -4.27 10.50
C ASN A 208 -5.81 -5.58 10.07
N SER A 209 -4.49 -5.59 9.89
CA SER A 209 -3.68 -6.72 9.44
C SER A 209 -4.09 -7.27 8.05
N GLU A 210 -4.74 -6.44 7.22
CA GLU A 210 -5.00 -6.76 5.82
C GLU A 210 -3.91 -6.21 4.92
N PHE A 211 -3.56 -6.96 3.86
CA PHE A 211 -2.56 -6.53 2.89
C PHE A 211 -3.22 -6.05 1.60
N ARG A 212 -2.87 -4.84 1.19
CA ARG A 212 -3.33 -4.22 -0.06
C ARG A 212 -2.18 -4.08 -1.04
N LEU A 213 -2.50 -4.31 -2.30
CA LEU A 213 -1.58 -4.21 -3.41
C LEU A 213 -1.93 -2.97 -4.25
N LEU A 214 -0.92 -2.15 -4.49
CA LEU A 214 -0.97 -0.93 -5.26
C LEU A 214 -0.02 -1.08 -6.46
N PRO A 215 -0.36 -0.56 -7.64
CA PRO A 215 0.62 -0.38 -8.70
C PRO A 215 1.65 0.67 -8.28
N HIS A 216 2.85 0.59 -8.85
CA HIS A 216 3.77 1.73 -8.78
C HIS A 216 3.26 2.88 -9.67
N TRP A 217 3.54 4.12 -9.27
CA TRP A 217 3.04 5.30 -10.00
C TRP A 217 3.67 5.47 -11.39
N GLU A 218 4.87 4.92 -11.60
CA GLU A 218 5.54 4.85 -12.92
C GLU A 218 5.23 3.58 -13.72
N LEU A 219 4.21 2.79 -13.33
CA LEU A 219 3.93 1.51 -13.96
C LEU A 219 3.77 1.66 -15.49
N LYS A 220 4.65 0.99 -16.24
CA LYS A 220 4.65 0.99 -17.71
C LYS A 220 3.60 0.01 -18.23
N ILE A 221 2.38 0.51 -18.40
CA ILE A 221 1.21 -0.31 -18.77
C ILE A 221 1.33 -0.94 -20.16
N ASN A 222 2.11 -0.35 -21.08
CA ASN A 222 2.24 -0.83 -22.46
C ASN A 222 2.88 -2.22 -22.58
N THR A 223 3.86 -2.56 -21.75
CA THR A 223 4.59 -3.84 -21.85
C THR A 223 3.85 -4.98 -21.16
N ASN A 224 3.04 -4.70 -20.13
CA ASN A 224 2.44 -5.71 -19.25
C ASN A 224 0.90 -5.57 -19.09
N MET A 225 0.21 -4.94 -20.05
CA MET A 225 -1.25 -4.71 -19.98
C MET A 225 -2.04 -5.96 -19.59
N LYS A 226 -1.73 -7.12 -20.19
CA LYS A 226 -2.42 -8.38 -19.88
C LYS A 226 -2.25 -8.74 -18.41
N ALA A 227 -1.03 -8.71 -17.88
CA ALA A 227 -0.77 -8.97 -16.47
C ALA A 227 -1.52 -7.98 -15.56
N ILE A 228 -1.55 -6.70 -15.91
CA ILE A 228 -2.29 -5.67 -15.17
C ILE A 228 -3.78 -5.96 -15.16
N MET A 229 -4.39 -6.41 -16.28
CA MET A 229 -5.81 -6.79 -16.34
C MET A 229 -6.15 -8.03 -15.49
N HIS A 230 -5.15 -8.87 -15.21
CA HIS A 230 -5.29 -9.98 -14.28
C HIS A 230 -5.27 -9.54 -12.80
N ILE A 231 -4.68 -8.38 -12.50
CA ILE A 231 -4.58 -7.85 -11.13
C ILE A 231 -5.63 -6.77 -10.85
N PHE A 232 -5.95 -5.95 -11.84
CA PHE A 232 -6.84 -4.80 -11.75
C PHE A 232 -7.91 -4.85 -12.84
N HIS A 233 -9.12 -4.44 -12.48
CA HIS A 233 -10.12 -4.05 -13.44
C HIS A 233 -9.79 -2.64 -13.95
N ILE A 234 -9.75 -2.48 -15.27
CA ILE A 234 -9.41 -1.21 -15.91
C ILE A 234 -10.68 -0.51 -16.34
N GLN A 235 -10.84 0.73 -15.89
CA GLN A 235 -11.88 1.67 -16.34
C GLN A 235 -11.24 2.80 -17.15
N GLY A 236 -11.87 3.20 -18.26
CA GLY A 236 -11.30 4.18 -19.19
C GLY A 236 -10.40 3.54 -20.26
N ASP A 237 -9.75 4.38 -21.09
CA ASP A 237 -8.89 3.92 -22.18
C ASP A 237 -7.39 4.04 -21.82
N PRO A 238 -6.72 2.94 -21.46
CA PRO A 238 -5.32 2.96 -21.06
C PRO A 238 -4.34 3.10 -22.24
N LYS A 239 -4.80 3.08 -23.51
CA LYS A 239 -3.93 3.24 -24.68
C LYS A 239 -3.52 4.69 -24.91
N ASN A 240 -4.40 5.63 -24.56
CA ASN A 240 -4.22 7.05 -24.82
C ASN A 240 -3.75 7.84 -23.60
N ASN A 241 -3.87 7.28 -22.40
CA ASN A 241 -3.46 7.98 -21.18
C ASN A 241 -2.57 7.13 -20.27
N ARG A 242 -1.48 7.74 -19.82
CA ARG A 242 -0.55 7.13 -18.85
C ARG A 242 -0.94 7.43 -17.40
N LYS A 243 -1.80 8.42 -17.20
CA LYS A 243 -2.26 8.81 -15.87
C LYS A 243 -3.45 7.95 -15.48
N PHE A 244 -3.36 7.36 -14.30
CA PHE A 244 -4.45 6.62 -13.69
C PHE A 244 -4.62 7.07 -12.24
N ARG A 245 -5.82 6.83 -11.72
CA ARG A 245 -6.11 6.89 -10.29
C ARG A 245 -6.61 5.53 -9.81
N ILE A 246 -6.35 5.24 -8.55
CA ILE A 246 -6.87 4.03 -7.90
C ILE A 246 -8.28 4.33 -7.43
N ILE A 247 -9.23 3.47 -7.80
CA ILE A 247 -10.61 3.49 -7.29
C ILE A 247 -10.80 2.43 -6.21
N LYS A 248 -10.11 1.29 -6.36
CA LYS A 248 -10.10 0.21 -5.37
C LYS A 248 -8.73 -0.45 -5.37
N THR A 249 -8.20 -0.79 -4.21
CA THR A 249 -6.93 -1.50 -4.12
C THR A 249 -7.13 -3.00 -4.41
N ALA A 250 -6.08 -3.67 -4.87
CA ALA A 250 -6.11 -5.13 -4.96
C ALA A 250 -5.87 -5.73 -3.55
N LYS A 251 -6.52 -6.86 -3.23
CA LYS A 251 -6.32 -7.55 -1.95
C LYS A 251 -5.38 -8.72 -2.13
N VAL A 252 -4.37 -8.81 -1.28
CA VAL A 252 -3.43 -9.93 -1.25
C VAL A 252 -3.40 -10.57 0.13
N VAL A 253 -2.94 -11.81 0.20
CA VAL A 253 -2.68 -12.51 1.47
C VAL A 253 -1.26 -13.07 1.47
N PRO A 254 -0.62 -13.17 2.65
CA PRO A 254 0.65 -13.86 2.77
C PRO A 254 0.56 -15.28 2.23
N HIS A 255 1.62 -15.69 1.54
CA HIS A 255 1.84 -17.01 0.98
C HIS A 255 3.26 -17.47 1.39
N GLU A 256 3.63 -18.69 1.05
CA GLU A 256 4.90 -19.30 1.45
C GLU A 256 6.11 -18.38 1.22
N GLN A 257 7.04 -18.34 2.19
CA GLN A 257 8.35 -17.68 2.06
C GLN A 257 8.29 -16.20 1.62
N GLU A 258 7.57 -15.36 2.37
CA GLU A 258 7.45 -13.91 2.10
C GLU A 258 6.87 -13.59 0.71
N LYS A 259 6.00 -14.46 0.20
CA LYS A 259 5.25 -14.20 -1.03
C LYS A 259 3.85 -13.71 -0.69
N TRP A 260 3.19 -13.13 -1.68
CA TRP A 260 1.79 -12.73 -1.55
C TRP A 260 0.97 -13.29 -2.69
N ARG A 261 -0.24 -13.75 -2.39
CA ARG A 261 -1.20 -14.25 -3.38
C ARG A 261 -2.33 -13.26 -3.56
N LEU A 262 -2.69 -12.98 -4.80
CA LEU A 262 -3.88 -12.17 -5.12
C LEU A 262 -5.16 -12.91 -4.72
N VAL A 263 -6.01 -12.23 -3.96
CA VAL A 263 -7.34 -12.75 -3.56
C VAL A 263 -8.45 -11.95 -4.23
N GLU A 264 -8.26 -10.64 -4.40
CA GLU A 264 -9.26 -9.78 -5.02
C GLU A 264 -8.61 -8.76 -5.94
N LYS A 265 -9.22 -8.55 -7.12
CA LYS A 265 -8.75 -7.55 -8.07
C LYS A 265 -9.06 -6.13 -7.59
N GLY A 266 -8.11 -5.23 -7.82
CA GLY A 266 -8.33 -3.79 -7.63
C GLY A 266 -9.05 -3.16 -8.81
N ILE A 267 -9.25 -1.85 -8.78
CA ILE A 267 -9.85 -1.06 -9.86
C ILE A 267 -8.98 0.17 -10.12
N LEU A 268 -8.51 0.31 -11.36
CA LEU A 268 -7.80 1.48 -11.85
C LEU A 268 -8.68 2.24 -12.84
N GLN A 269 -8.70 3.56 -12.72
CA GLN A 269 -9.37 4.43 -13.67
C GLN A 269 -8.34 5.30 -14.41
N PHE A 270 -8.32 5.15 -15.72
CA PHE A 270 -7.56 5.99 -16.64
C PHE A 270 -8.39 7.20 -17.01
N GLN A 271 -7.74 8.37 -16.96
CA GLN A 271 -8.34 9.64 -17.40
C GLN A 271 -8.01 9.93 -18.86
#